data_AF-A0A8D5FH54-F1
#
_entry.id   AF-A0A8D5FH54-F1
#
_cell.length_a   1.000
_cell.length_b   1.000
_cell.length_c   1.000
_cell.angle_alpha   90.00
_cell.angle_beta   90.00
_cell.angle_gamma   90.00
#
_symmetry.space_group_name_H-M   'P 1'
#
loop_
_entity.id
_entity.type
_entity.pdbx_description
1 polymer ?
#
loop_
_entity_poly.entity_id
_entity_poly.type
_entity_poly.pdbx_seq_one_letter_code
_entity_poly.pdbx_strand_id
1 'polypeptide(L)' 'MAAEKKNANSPSTGRGVPEEMILKISKEIAVKFIEVGRITPTNFPSIFSTIHSTISNTAGKKGND' A
#
# COMPACT_ATOMS: atom_id res chain seq x y z
N MET A 1 -11.07 38.75 19.78
CA MET A 1 -9.84 37.93 19.77
C MET A 1 -10.29 36.49 20.00
N ALA A 2 -10.52 35.72 18.93
CA ALA A 2 -9.55 34.79 18.29
C ALA A 2 -8.98 33.77 19.32
N ALA A 3 -9.03 32.46 19.14
CA ALA A 3 -9.04 31.68 17.91
C ALA A 3 -9.73 30.31 18.07
N GLU A 4 -10.38 29.91 16.99
CA GLU A 4 -10.97 28.60 16.71
C GLU A 4 -9.88 27.53 16.57
N LYS A 5 -10.00 26.43 17.33
CA LYS A 5 -9.10 25.28 17.24
C LYS A 5 -9.38 24.53 15.94
N LYS A 6 -8.45 24.65 15.00
CA LYS A 6 -8.46 24.04 13.67
C LYS A 6 -8.50 22.51 13.77
N ASN A 7 -9.63 21.94 13.38
CA ASN A 7 -9.89 20.50 13.28
C ASN A 7 -8.92 19.84 12.28
N ALA A 8 -8.10 18.90 12.75
CA ALA A 8 -7.08 18.19 11.99
C ALA A 8 -7.64 17.01 11.17
N ASN A 9 -8.75 17.24 10.46
CA ASN A 9 -9.25 16.27 9.49
C ASN A 9 -9.61 17.01 8.20
N SER A 10 -8.59 17.50 7.50
CA SER A 10 -8.75 17.87 6.10
C SER A 10 -8.80 16.58 5.28
N PRO A 11 -9.90 16.27 4.58
CA PRO A 11 -9.93 15.17 3.64
C PRO A 11 -8.98 15.55 2.50
N SER A 12 -7.80 14.94 2.47
CA SER A 12 -6.88 15.09 1.35
C SER A 12 -7.51 14.41 0.15
N THR A 13 -8.21 15.19 -0.66
CA THR A 13 -8.67 14.88 -2.00
C THR A 13 -7.47 14.69 -2.94
N GLY A 14 -6.80 13.55 -2.79
CA GLY A 14 -5.89 13.00 -3.79
C GLY A 14 -6.59 11.84 -4.48
N ARG A 15 -6.79 11.92 -5.79
CA ARG A 15 -7.46 10.90 -6.63
C ARG A 15 -6.54 9.68 -6.86
N GLY A 16 -5.85 9.21 -5.82
CA GLY A 16 -4.96 8.07 -5.84
C GLY A 16 -5.58 6.86 -5.13
N VAL A 17 -5.10 5.66 -5.43
CA VAL A 17 -5.52 4.46 -4.70
C VAL A 17 -5.08 4.62 -3.23
N PRO A 18 -5.97 4.40 -2.25
CA PRO A 18 -5.61 4.51 -0.84
C PRO A 18 -4.50 3.53 -0.46
N GLU A 19 -3.52 3.96 0.34
CA GLU A 19 -2.39 3.14 0.78
C GLU A 19 -2.86 1.88 1.54
N GLU A 20 -3.96 1.97 2.30
CA GLU A 20 -4.56 0.81 2.96
C GLU A 20 -5.11 -0.23 1.97
N MET A 21 -5.53 0.22 0.78
CA MET A 21 -6.00 -0.66 -0.29
C MET A 21 -4.82 -1.37 -0.94
N ILE A 22 -3.73 -0.65 -1.22
CA ILE A 22 -2.47 -1.23 -1.72
C ILE A 22 -1.96 -2.31 -0.75
N LEU A 23 -1.96 -2.02 0.55
CA LEU A 23 -1.49 -2.97 1.57
C LEU A 23 -2.41 -4.19 1.69
N LYS A 24 -3.74 -4.02 1.62
CA LYS A 24 -4.69 -5.14 1.64
C LYS A 24 -4.46 -6.08 0.46
N ILE A 25 -4.38 -5.55 -0.75
CA ILE A 25 -4.15 -6.34 -1.97
C ILE A 25 -2.79 -7.06 -1.88
N SER A 26 -1.75 -6.37 -1.43
CA SER A 26 -0.41 -6.97 -1.25
C SER A 26 -0.44 -8.18 -0.31
N LYS A 27 -1.20 -8.09 0.79
CA LYS A 27 -1.39 -9.19 1.74
C LYS A 27 -2.13 -10.37 1.13
N GLU A 28 -3.21 -10.12 0.39
CA GLU A 28 -4.00 -11.20 -0.25
C GLU A 28 -3.16 -12.00 -1.27
N ILE A 29 -2.36 -11.32 -2.10
CA ILE A 29 -1.47 -11.99 -3.06
C ILE A 29 -0.40 -12.81 -2.32
N ALA A 30 0.22 -12.24 -1.28
CA ALA A 30 1.23 -12.95 -0.50
C ALA A 30 0.66 -14.20 0.19
N VAL A 31 -0.54 -14.09 0.80
CA VAL A 31 -1.24 -15.24 1.39
C VAL A 31 -1.54 -16.29 0.31
N LYS A 32 -2.04 -15.89 -0.87
CA LYS A 32 -2.29 -16.83 -1.98
C LYS A 32 -1.04 -17.59 -2.38
N PHE A 33 0.11 -16.92 -2.45
CA PHE A 33 1.38 -17.58 -2.80
C PHE A 33 1.91 -18.50 -1.69
N ILE A 34 1.61 -18.21 -0.42
CA ILE A 34 1.89 -19.14 0.69
C ILE A 34 0.98 -20.39 0.57
N GLU A 35 -0.32 -20.20 0.32
CA GLU A 35 -1.29 -21.30 0.16
C GLU A 35 -0.89 -22.26 -0.96
N VAL A 36 -0.35 -21.75 -2.08
CA VAL A 36 0.13 -22.58 -3.21
C VAL A 36 1.60 -23.01 -3.09
N GLY A 37 2.25 -22.76 -1.95
CA GLY A 37 3.62 -23.22 -1.67
C GLY A 37 4.73 -22.50 -2.45
N ARG A 38 4.50 -21.27 -2.91
CA ARG A 38 5.49 -20.45 -3.66
C ARG A 38 6.28 -19.49 -2.77
N ILE A 39 5.77 -19.17 -1.59
CA ILE A 39 6.45 -18.35 -0.58
C ILE A 39 6.66 -19.19 0.69
N THR A 40 7.84 -19.06 1.28
CA THR A 40 8.24 -19.62 2.58
C THR A 40 8.59 -18.49 3.55
N PRO A 41 8.68 -18.75 4.86
CA PRO A 41 9.09 -17.72 5.82
C PRO A 41 10.44 -17.08 5.49
N THR A 42 11.38 -17.85 4.94
CA THR A 42 12.72 -17.37 4.58
C THR A 42 12.72 -16.36 3.43
N ASN A 43 11.87 -16.56 2.42
CA ASN A 43 11.83 -15.68 1.23
C ASN A 43 10.67 -14.66 1.26
N PHE A 44 9.77 -14.74 2.26
CA PHE A 44 8.63 -13.84 2.42
C PHE A 44 9.01 -12.34 2.39
N PRO A 45 10.03 -11.85 3.15
CA PRO A 45 10.29 -10.41 3.20
C PRO A 45 10.63 -9.80 1.83
N SER A 46 11.44 -10.52 1.04
CA SER A 46 11.83 -10.10 -0.31
C SER A 46 10.63 -10.11 -1.25
N ILE A 47 9.89 -11.23 -1.29
CA ILE A 47 8.75 -11.38 -2.21
C ILE A 47 7.62 -10.42 -1.86
N PHE A 48 7.31 -10.21 -0.57
CA PHE A 48 6.31 -9.25 -0.14
C PHE A 48 6.69 -7.82 -0.55
N SER A 49 7.98 -7.44 -0.41
CA SER A 49 8.48 -6.14 -0.87
C SER A 49 8.32 -5.97 -2.38
N THR A 50 8.60 -7.00 -3.17
CA THR A 50 8.37 -7.00 -4.63
C THR A 50 6.89 -6.83 -4.97
N ILE A 51 6.00 -7.60 -4.34
CA ILE A 51 4.55 -7.50 -4.57
C ILE A 51 4.05 -6.09 -4.25
N HIS A 52 4.38 -5.59 -3.06
CA HIS A 52 3.93 -4.29 -2.58
C HIS A 52 4.42 -3.15 -3.48
N SER A 53 5.70 -3.16 -3.85
CA SER A 53 6.28 -2.13 -4.73
C SER A 53 5.67 -2.17 -6.12
N THR A 54 5.42 -3.37 -6.67
CA THR A 54 4.77 -3.53 -7.97
C THR A 54 3.36 -2.93 -7.98
N ILE A 55 2.56 -3.20 -6.96
CA ILE A 55 1.21 -2.64 -6.83
C ILE A 55 1.28 -1.13 -6.63
N SER A 56 2.13 -0.64 -5.72
CA SER A 56 2.26 0.79 -5.42
C SER A 56 2.69 1.61 -6.64
N ASN A 57 3.64 1.10 -7.43
CA ASN A 57 4.09 1.73 -8.67
C ASN A 57 2.98 1.75 -9.72
N THR A 58 2.23 0.66 -9.86
CA THR A 58 1.10 0.56 -10.81
C THR A 58 -0.07 1.45 -10.40
N ALA A 59 -0.33 1.58 -9.10
CA ALA A 59 -1.44 2.34 -8.52
C ALA A 59 -1.24 3.88 -8.56
N GLY A 60 -0.10 4.35 -9.07
CA GLY A 60 0.08 5.76 -9.39
C GLY A 60 0.85 6.57 -8.35
N LYS A 61 1.90 5.99 -7.75
CA LYS A 61 3.00 6.85 -7.27
C LYS A 61 3.58 7.54 -8.51
N LYS A 62 3.20 8.82 -8.69
CA LYS A 62 3.54 9.72 -9.80
C LYS A 62 4.93 9.37 -10.35
N GLY A 63 4.97 8.91 -11.60
CA GLY A 63 6.20 8.74 -12.35
C GLY A 63 6.99 10.03 -12.27
N ASN A 64 8.17 9.94 -11.68
CA ASN A 64 9.22 10.93 -11.80
C ASN A 64 10.42 10.21 -12.44
N ASP A 65 10.16 9.67 -13.63
CA ASP A 65 11.16 9.34 -14.64
C ASP A 65 11.10 10.44 -15.72
#